data_AF-A0A9P8EYW7-F1
#
_entry.id   AF-A0A9P8EYW7-F1
#
_cell.length_a   1.000
_cell.length_b   1.000
_cell.length_c   1.000
_cell.angle_alpha   90.00
_cell.angle_beta   90.00
_cell.angle_gamma   90.00
#
_symmetry.space_group_name_H-M   'P 1'
#
loop_
_entity.id
_entity.type
_entity.pdbx_description
1 polymer ?
#
loop_
_entity_poly.entity_id
_entity_poly.type
_entity_poly.pdbx_seq_one_letter_code
_entity_poly.pdbx_strand_id
1 'polypeptide(L)'
;DCTTPAPSCSGEHIENEEVESFRAREYPQLAGKIYLDHGGSTLYAKSMVEDFSRDLISNLYGNPHSDSTPSAIAGHRIDAIREKALRFFKADPEKWDLVFVANATAAIKLTIECIKDHAADTHRQLWYGYHRDAHTSLVGVRELTTTNRCFASDDEVEKWIECGGAG
;
A
#
# COMPACT_ATOMS: atom_id res chain seq x y z
N ASP A 1 17.51 -13.78 -24.43
CA ASP A 1 17.10 -12.50 -23.85
C ASP A 1 15.59 -12.43 -23.93
N CYS A 2 14.87 -12.59 -22.82
CA CYS A 2 13.42 -12.88 -22.79
C CYS A 2 12.54 -11.64 -22.88
N THR A 3 13.10 -10.51 -23.33
CA THR A 3 12.51 -9.17 -23.22
C THR A 3 12.28 -8.48 -24.56
N THR A 4 12.59 -9.11 -25.69
CA THR A 4 12.39 -8.50 -27.02
C THR A 4 11.02 -8.89 -27.58
N PRO A 5 10.06 -7.97 -27.73
CA PRO A 5 8.78 -8.27 -28.36
C PRO A 5 8.93 -8.30 -29.88
N ALA A 6 8.08 -9.07 -30.56
CA ALA A 6 7.92 -9.03 -32.01
C ALA A 6 7.25 -7.72 -32.47
N PRO A 7 7.54 -7.21 -33.68
CA PRO A 7 6.97 -5.94 -34.16
C PRO A 7 5.46 -6.09 -34.43
N SER A 8 4.64 -5.22 -33.85
CA SER A 8 3.19 -5.16 -34.06
C SER A 8 2.82 -4.20 -35.20
N CYS A 9 1.82 -4.60 -36.00
CA CYS A 9 1.30 -3.86 -37.15
C CYS A 9 0.65 -2.51 -36.78
N SER A 10 0.83 -1.56 -37.68
CA SER A 10 0.38 -0.17 -37.62
C SER A 10 -1.15 -0.01 -37.67
N GLY A 11 -1.75 0.29 -36.52
CA GLY A 11 -3.00 1.05 -36.44
C GLY A 11 -2.70 2.51 -36.13
N GLU A 12 -3.58 3.44 -36.51
CA GLU A 12 -3.44 4.87 -36.18
C GLU A 12 -3.33 5.06 -34.67
N HIS A 13 -2.10 5.32 -34.21
CA HIS A 13 -1.78 5.63 -32.83
C HIS A 13 -2.13 7.10 -32.59
N ILE A 14 -3.19 7.36 -31.83
CA ILE A 14 -3.40 8.67 -31.22
C ILE A 14 -2.41 8.73 -30.04
N GLU A 15 -1.18 9.16 -30.33
CA GLU A 15 -0.15 9.34 -29.31
C GLU A 15 -0.47 10.58 -28.48
N ASN A 16 -0.56 10.41 -27.17
CA ASN A 16 -0.60 11.55 -26.27
C ASN A 16 0.85 12.03 -26.07
N GLU A 17 1.23 13.09 -26.80
CA GLU A 17 2.59 13.64 -26.79
C GLU A 17 3.07 14.00 -25.37
N GLU A 18 2.17 14.47 -24.50
CA GLU A 18 2.52 14.79 -23.11
C GLU A 18 2.90 13.53 -22.32
N VAL A 19 2.13 12.44 -22.51
CA VAL A 19 2.39 11.15 -21.85
C VAL A 19 3.68 10.53 -22.37
N GLU A 20 3.95 10.57 -23.67
CA GLU A 20 5.17 10.02 -24.25
C GLU A 20 6.42 10.81 -23.83
N SER A 21 6.35 12.14 -23.81
CA SER A 21 7.41 13.00 -23.27
C SER A 21 7.67 12.72 -21.79
N PHE A 22 6.61 12.62 -20.98
CA PHE A 22 6.71 12.28 -19.56
C PHE A 22 7.33 10.89 -19.36
N ARG A 23 6.91 9.89 -20.13
CA ARG A 23 7.42 8.53 -20.07
C ARG A 23 8.90 8.45 -20.43
N ALA A 24 9.32 9.15 -21.49
CA ALA A 24 10.72 9.21 -21.88
C ALA A 24 11.60 9.82 -20.78
N ARG A 25 11.10 10.83 -20.07
CA ARG A 25 11.82 11.53 -19.01
C ARG A 25 11.87 10.74 -17.69
N GLU A 26 10.71 10.27 -17.22
CA GLU A 26 10.57 9.66 -15.88
C GLU A 26 10.75 8.14 -15.89
N TYR A 27 10.57 7.49 -17.03
CA TYR A 27 10.64 6.03 -17.15
C TYR A 27 11.49 5.57 -18.35
N PRO A 28 12.74 6.03 -18.49
CA PRO A 28 13.60 5.66 -19.63
C PRO A 28 13.83 4.15 -19.76
N GLN A 29 13.73 3.39 -18.66
CA GLN A 29 13.82 1.93 -18.64
C GLN A 29 12.70 1.23 -19.44
N LEU A 30 11.61 1.94 -19.74
CA LEU A 30 10.48 1.46 -20.55
C LEU A 30 10.67 1.70 -22.06
N ALA A 31 11.78 2.31 -22.49
CA ALA A 31 12.05 2.53 -23.91
C ALA A 31 12.03 1.20 -24.69
N GLY A 32 11.14 1.12 -25.69
CA GLY A 32 10.94 -0.07 -26.51
C GLY A 32 10.32 -1.27 -25.78
N LYS A 33 9.76 -1.08 -24.58
CA LYS A 33 9.19 -2.16 -23.76
C LYS A 33 7.77 -1.83 -23.32
N ILE A 34 6.91 -2.84 -23.25
CA ILE A 34 5.58 -2.76 -22.63
C ILE A 34 5.65 -3.52 -21.31
N TYR A 35 5.39 -2.82 -20.20
CA TYR A 35 5.44 -3.40 -18.86
C TYR A 35 4.02 -3.49 -18.28
N LEU A 36 3.56 -4.71 -18.04
CA LEU A 36 2.20 -5.01 -17.56
C LEU A 36 2.17 -5.59 -16.14
N ASP A 37 3.33 -5.82 -15.52
CA ASP A 37 3.41 -6.40 -14.17
C ASP A 37 3.31 -5.32 -13.09
N HIS A 38 2.08 -4.95 -12.72
CA HIS A 38 1.83 -3.99 -11.62
C HIS A 38 1.23 -4.68 -10.39
N GLY A 39 1.39 -6.01 -10.27
CA GLY A 39 0.68 -6.83 -9.28
C GLY A 39 1.08 -6.58 -7.82
N GLY A 40 2.19 -5.88 -7.57
CA GLY A 40 2.63 -5.52 -6.21
C GLY A 40 2.94 -4.03 -6.04
N SER A 41 3.67 -3.44 -6.98
CA SER A 41 3.95 -2.01 -7.04
C SER A 41 4.20 -1.63 -8.49
N THR A 42 3.83 -0.41 -8.86
CA THR A 42 4.22 0.15 -10.15
C THR A 42 5.71 0.48 -10.15
N LEU A 43 6.28 0.72 -11.33
CA LEU A 43 7.66 1.21 -11.44
C LEU A 43 7.81 2.59 -10.78
N TYR A 44 8.95 2.79 -10.13
CA TYR A 44 9.34 4.10 -9.62
C TYR A 44 9.72 5.03 -10.77
N ALA A 45 9.40 6.32 -10.59
CA ALA A 45 9.90 7.37 -11.48
C ALA A 45 11.39 7.60 -11.23
N LYS A 46 12.14 7.93 -12.28
CA LYS A 46 13.57 8.26 -12.20
C LYS A 46 13.80 9.40 -11.20
N SER A 47 13.05 10.49 -11.31
CA SER A 47 13.19 11.65 -10.42
C SER A 47 13.01 11.28 -8.95
N MET A 48 12.03 10.43 -8.63
CA MET A 48 11.79 9.97 -7.25
C MET A 48 13.02 9.31 -6.63
N VAL A 49 13.70 8.43 -7.38
CA VAL A 49 14.91 7.76 -6.89
C VAL A 49 16.08 8.72 -6.77
N GLU A 50 16.27 9.60 -7.76
CA GLU A 50 17.35 10.58 -7.76
C GLU A 50 17.21 11.57 -6.60
N ASP A 51 16.02 12.11 -6.38
CA ASP A 51 15.75 13.07 -5.33
C ASP A 51 15.83 12.44 -3.93
N PHE A 52 15.29 11.24 -3.75
CA PHE A 52 15.40 10.52 -2.49
C PHE A 52 16.85 10.16 -2.15
N SER A 53 17.63 9.73 -3.16
CA SER A 53 19.05 9.43 -2.97
C SER A 53 19.84 10.70 -2.61
N ARG A 54 19.60 11.81 -3.31
CA ARG A 54 20.24 13.10 -3.04
C ARG A 54 19.92 13.58 -1.63
N ASP A 55 18.67 13.43 -1.21
CA ASP A 55 18.21 13.80 0.13
C ASP A 55 18.91 13.00 1.22
N LEU A 56 18.98 11.67 1.09
CA LEU A 56 19.68 10.80 2.05
C LEU A 56 21.19 11.04 2.11
N ILE A 57 21.83 11.35 0.98
CA ILE A 57 23.28 11.61 0.92
C ILE A 57 23.62 12.97 1.52
N SER A 58 22.76 13.98 1.29
CA SER A 58 23.04 15.36 1.68
C SER A 58 22.65 15.69 3.12
N ASN A 59 21.86 14.84 3.77
CA ASN A 59 21.36 15.07 5.11
C ASN A 59 21.76 13.95 6.06
N LEU A 60 22.03 14.30 7.32
CA LEU A 60 22.21 13.34 8.40
C LEU A 60 20.89 13.19 9.15
N TYR A 61 20.24 12.02 9.04
CA TYR A 61 19.05 11.68 9.81
C TYR A 61 19.44 10.77 10.98
N GLY A 62 19.08 11.19 12.19
CA GLY A 62 19.28 10.41 13.40
C GLY A 62 18.09 9.50 13.69
N ASN A 63 18.27 8.59 14.65
CA ASN A 63 17.15 7.85 15.23
C ASN A 63 16.20 8.84 15.93
N PRO A 64 14.91 8.96 15.52
CA PRO A 64 13.96 9.96 16.03
C PRO A 64 13.74 9.97 17.56
N HIS A 65 14.17 8.92 18.26
CA HIS A 65 14.05 8.80 19.71
C HIS A 65 15.31 9.26 20.47
N SER A 66 16.36 9.68 19.77
CA SER A 66 17.58 10.20 20.39
C SER A 66 17.48 11.69 20.66
N ASP A 67 18.22 12.19 21.64
CA ASP A 67 18.34 13.63 21.90
C ASP A 67 19.54 14.22 21.13
N SER A 68 19.33 14.55 19.86
CA SER A 68 20.36 15.15 18.99
C SER A 68 19.74 15.92 17.83
N THR A 69 20.48 16.86 17.24
CA THR A 69 20.00 17.65 16.09
C THR A 69 19.55 16.77 14.91
N PRO A 70 20.32 15.75 14.47
CA PRO A 70 19.87 14.85 13.40
C PRO A 70 18.57 14.09 13.71
N SER A 71 18.37 13.74 14.98
CA SER A 71 17.13 13.10 15.45
C SER A 71 15.94 14.05 15.37
N ALA A 72 16.10 15.30 15.84
CA ALA A 72 15.05 16.31 15.75
C ALA A 72 14.61 16.59 14.30
N ILE A 73 15.57 16.67 13.37
CA ILE A 73 15.28 16.82 11.93
C ILE A 73 14.46 15.64 11.41
N ALA A 74 14.84 14.40 11.77
CA ALA A 74 14.09 13.20 11.39
C ALA A 74 12.68 13.21 11.98
N GLY A 75 12.52 13.59 13.26
CA GLY A 75 11.23 13.73 13.93
C GLY A 75 10.31 14.72 13.23
N HIS A 76 10.79 15.94 12.95
CA HIS A 76 10.01 16.95 12.24
C HIS A 76 9.57 16.50 10.84
N ARG A 77 10.41 15.73 10.12
CA ARG A 77 10.02 15.14 8.84
C ARG A 77 8.93 14.10 8.98
N ILE A 78 9.03 13.23 9.98
CA ILE A 78 7.99 12.24 10.29
C ILE A 78 6.66 12.93 10.59
N ASP A 79 6.67 14.00 11.38
CA ASP A 79 5.47 14.75 11.73
C ASP A 79 4.86 15.44 10.50
N ALA A 80 5.68 16.08 9.67
CA ALA A 80 5.22 16.70 8.42
C ALA A 80 4.60 15.68 7.45
N ILE A 81 5.18 14.47 7.34
CA ILE A 81 4.63 13.38 6.53
C ILE A 81 3.32 12.88 7.12
N ARG A 82 3.25 12.70 8.44
CA ARG A 82 2.03 12.29 9.15
C ARG A 82 0.88 13.24 8.84
N GLU A 83 1.09 14.54 9.02
CA GLU A 83 0.06 15.53 8.72
C GLU A 83 -0.36 15.52 7.24
N LYS A 84 0.61 15.41 6.31
CA LYS A 84 0.32 15.38 4.88
C LYS A 84 -0.53 14.17 4.50
N ALA A 85 -0.23 13.00 5.06
CA ALA A 85 -0.99 11.78 4.81
C ALA A 85 -2.41 11.86 5.42
N LEU A 86 -2.55 12.34 6.67
CA LEU A 86 -3.87 12.55 7.27
C LEU A 86 -4.73 13.52 6.45
N ARG A 87 -4.15 14.64 5.98
CA ARG A 87 -4.83 15.58 5.07
C ARG A 87 -5.25 14.92 3.76
N PHE A 88 -4.41 14.08 3.17
CA PHE A 88 -4.76 13.35 1.95
C PHE A 88 -5.99 12.46 2.12
N PHE A 89 -6.10 11.78 3.28
CA PHE A 89 -7.25 10.95 3.62
C PHE A 89 -8.43 11.73 4.23
N LYS A 90 -8.33 13.07 4.35
CA LYS A 90 -9.31 13.92 5.04
C LYS A 90 -9.59 13.45 6.48
N ALA A 91 -8.56 12.93 7.15
CA ALA A 91 -8.63 12.46 8.52
C ALA A 91 -8.21 13.58 9.48
N ASP A 92 -9.09 13.90 10.43
CA ASP A 92 -8.84 14.89 11.49
C ASP A 92 -7.79 14.38 12.49
N PRO A 93 -6.64 15.06 12.67
CA PRO A 93 -5.59 14.62 13.59
C PRO A 93 -6.02 14.60 15.06
N GLU A 94 -7.12 15.26 15.44
CA GLU A 94 -7.68 15.14 16.80
C GLU A 94 -8.45 13.83 17.01
N LYS A 95 -8.84 13.14 15.93
CA LYS A 95 -9.67 11.92 15.95
C LYS A 95 -8.93 10.69 15.43
N TRP A 96 -7.93 10.89 14.59
CA TRP A 96 -7.21 9.83 13.90
C TRP A 96 -5.71 9.98 14.11
N ASP A 97 -5.05 8.87 14.40
CA ASP A 97 -3.60 8.77 14.40
C ASP A 97 -3.13 8.03 13.14
N LEU A 98 -1.85 8.19 12.80
CA LEU A 98 -1.19 7.51 11.70
C LEU A 98 0.01 6.73 12.22
N VAL A 99 -0.08 5.42 12.05
CA VAL A 99 0.98 4.47 12.39
C VAL A 99 1.72 4.06 11.12
N PHE A 100 3.01 4.38 11.06
CA PHE A 100 3.88 3.90 9.98
C PHE A 100 4.20 2.42 10.17
N VAL A 101 3.95 1.62 9.14
CA VAL A 101 4.27 0.19 9.12
C VAL A 101 5.16 -0.14 7.92
N ALA A 102 5.84 -1.28 7.98
CA ALA A 102 6.80 -1.68 6.94
C ALA A 102 6.16 -1.88 5.55
N ASN A 103 4.91 -2.35 5.49
CA ASN A 103 4.14 -2.57 4.26
C ASN A 103 2.67 -2.90 4.58
N ALA A 104 1.84 -3.10 3.55
CA ALA A 104 0.42 -3.45 3.67
C ALA A 104 0.19 -4.74 4.47
N THR A 105 1.01 -5.79 4.27
CA THR A 105 0.90 -7.04 5.03
C THR A 105 1.15 -6.83 6.52
N ALA A 106 2.15 -6.03 6.88
CA ALA A 106 2.43 -5.67 8.27
C ALA A 106 1.28 -4.86 8.90
N ALA A 107 0.66 -3.94 8.16
CA ALA A 107 -0.55 -3.23 8.60
C ALA A 107 -1.69 -4.21 8.89
N ILE A 108 -2.04 -5.07 7.92
CA ILE A 108 -3.13 -6.05 8.06
C ILE A 108 -2.90 -6.93 9.28
N LYS A 109 -1.67 -7.44 9.45
CA LYS A 109 -1.29 -8.28 10.58
C LYS A 109 -1.46 -7.54 11.92
N LEU A 110 -0.91 -6.33 12.03
CA LEU A 110 -1.01 -5.52 13.25
C LEU A 110 -2.49 -5.28 13.61
N THR A 111 -3.30 -4.90 12.62
CA THR A 111 -4.73 -4.63 12.84
C THR A 111 -5.47 -5.86 13.36
N ILE A 112 -5.29 -7.03 12.75
CA ILE A 112 -6.01 -8.23 13.20
C ILE A 112 -5.49 -8.75 14.55
N GLU A 113 -4.19 -8.61 14.84
CA GLU A 113 -3.64 -8.96 16.15
C GLU A 113 -4.30 -8.11 17.25
N CYS A 114 -4.45 -6.79 17.06
CA CYS A 114 -5.17 -5.93 18.00
C CYS A 114 -6.64 -6.34 18.18
N ILE A 115 -7.35 -6.68 17.09
CA ILE A 115 -8.76 -7.12 17.17
C ILE A 115 -8.87 -8.47 17.90
N LYS A 116 -7.95 -9.40 17.63
CA LYS A 116 -7.91 -10.71 18.28
C LYS A 116 -7.65 -10.58 19.78
N ASP A 117 -6.69 -9.74 20.17
CA ASP A 117 -6.36 -9.51 21.58
C ASP A 117 -7.55 -8.87 22.30
N HIS A 118 -8.23 -7.90 21.68
CA HIS A 118 -9.46 -7.33 22.21
C HIS A 118 -10.61 -8.35 22.34
N ALA A 119 -10.77 -9.26 21.36
CA ALA A 119 -11.76 -10.33 21.43
C ALA A 119 -11.45 -11.29 22.59
N ALA A 120 -10.19 -11.64 22.80
CA ALA A 120 -9.76 -12.46 23.93
C ALA A 120 -10.06 -11.78 25.28
N ASP A 121 -9.73 -10.50 25.42
CA ASP A 121 -9.99 -9.71 26.63
C ASP A 121 -11.48 -9.57 26.94
N THR A 122 -12.32 -9.51 25.91
CA THR A 122 -13.79 -9.42 26.05
C THR A 122 -14.49 -10.77 26.07
N HIS A 123 -13.74 -11.88 26.10
CA HIS A 123 -14.25 -13.25 26.03
C HIS A 123 -15.17 -13.51 24.83
N ARG A 124 -14.87 -12.87 23.70
CA ARG A 124 -15.58 -13.04 22.43
C ARG A 124 -14.77 -13.89 21.47
N GLN A 125 -15.46 -14.60 20.59
CA GLN A 125 -14.83 -15.29 19.48
C GLN A 125 -14.59 -14.32 18.32
N LEU A 126 -13.40 -14.38 17.71
CA LEU A 126 -13.10 -13.65 16.49
C LEU A 126 -13.68 -14.40 15.29
N TRP A 127 -14.68 -13.82 14.64
CA TRP A 127 -15.16 -14.29 13.34
C TRP A 127 -14.51 -13.47 12.21
N TYR A 128 -14.04 -14.12 11.15
CA TYR A 128 -13.39 -13.45 10.02
C TYR A 128 -13.96 -13.87 8.66
N GLY A 129 -14.55 -12.92 7.94
CA GLY A 129 -15.02 -13.11 6.56
C GLY A 129 -14.09 -12.42 5.55
N TYR A 130 -13.84 -13.06 4.42
CA TYR A 130 -13.05 -12.48 3.32
C TYR A 130 -13.55 -12.93 1.95
N HIS A 131 -13.42 -12.06 0.94
CA HIS A 131 -13.74 -12.40 -0.45
C HIS A 131 -12.62 -13.22 -1.10
N ARG A 132 -12.95 -14.16 -1.99
CA ARG A 132 -11.95 -15.02 -2.65
C ARG A 132 -10.91 -14.23 -3.47
N ASP A 133 -11.31 -13.07 -4.00
CA ASP A 133 -10.46 -12.19 -4.80
C ASP A 133 -9.76 -11.12 -3.95
N ALA A 134 -9.84 -11.22 -2.62
CA ALA A 134 -9.09 -10.35 -1.73
C ALA A 134 -7.58 -10.54 -1.89
N HIS A 135 -6.82 -9.47 -1.57
CA HIS A 135 -5.37 -9.53 -1.51
C HIS A 135 -4.90 -10.72 -0.66
N THR A 136 -3.86 -11.44 -1.09
CA THR A 136 -3.42 -12.69 -0.45
C THR A 136 -3.09 -12.53 1.04
N SER A 137 -2.61 -11.35 1.45
CA SER A 137 -2.39 -11.03 2.87
C SER A 137 -3.68 -11.00 3.69
N LEU A 138 -4.82 -10.58 3.13
CA LEU A 138 -6.14 -10.68 3.80
C LEU A 138 -6.58 -12.14 3.87
N VAL A 139 -6.41 -12.90 2.78
CA VAL A 139 -6.73 -14.33 2.76
C VAL A 139 -5.92 -15.09 3.83
N GLY A 140 -4.65 -14.70 4.07
CA GLY A 140 -3.80 -15.28 5.11
C GLY A 140 -4.30 -15.06 6.55
N VAL A 141 -5.09 -14.02 6.80
CA VAL A 141 -5.64 -13.73 8.15
C VAL A 141 -6.51 -14.86 8.68
N ARG A 142 -7.14 -15.64 7.80
CA ARG A 142 -7.99 -16.78 8.18
C ARG A 142 -7.29 -17.77 9.10
N GLU A 143 -5.96 -17.89 9.03
CA GLU A 143 -5.18 -18.82 9.86
C GLU A 143 -5.07 -18.36 11.32
N LEU A 144 -5.47 -17.12 11.63
CA LEU A 144 -5.46 -16.56 12.99
C LEU A 144 -6.76 -16.81 13.75
N THR A 145 -7.78 -17.40 13.12
CA THR A 145 -9.03 -17.78 13.78
C THR A 145 -9.60 -19.09 13.22
N THR A 146 -10.16 -19.90 14.10
CA THR A 146 -10.88 -21.13 13.71
C THR A 146 -12.26 -20.85 13.11
N THR A 147 -12.76 -19.62 13.25
CA THR A 147 -14.08 -19.23 12.75
C THR A 147 -13.91 -18.22 11.62
N ASN A 148 -13.88 -18.73 10.40
CA ASN A 148 -13.72 -17.91 9.20
C ASN A 148 -14.61 -18.38 8.05
N ARG A 149 -14.88 -17.48 7.12
CA ARG A 149 -15.66 -17.74 5.89
C ARG A 149 -15.00 -17.09 4.68
N CYS A 150 -14.78 -17.89 3.64
CA CYS A 150 -14.44 -17.40 2.31
C CYS A 150 -15.74 -17.17 1.52
N PHE A 151 -15.96 -15.94 1.05
CA PHE A 151 -17.07 -15.60 0.15
C PHE A 151 -16.63 -15.81 -1.29
N ALA A 152 -17.40 -16.60 -2.04
CA ALA A 152 -17.05 -16.99 -3.40
C ALA A 152 -17.43 -15.95 -4.46
N SER A 153 -18.31 -15.00 -4.13
CA SER A 153 -18.77 -13.95 -5.02
C SER A 153 -19.26 -12.73 -4.25
N ASP A 154 -19.38 -11.62 -4.96
CA ASP A 154 -19.97 -10.38 -4.46
C ASP A 154 -21.38 -10.61 -3.91
N ASP A 155 -22.22 -11.41 -4.59
CA ASP A 155 -23.58 -11.77 -4.14
C ASP A 155 -23.60 -12.42 -2.74
N GLU A 156 -22.59 -13.24 -2.40
CA GLU A 156 -22.51 -13.85 -1.08
C GLU A 156 -22.14 -12.82 0.00
N VAL A 157 -21.28 -11.86 -0.34
CA VAL A 157 -20.90 -10.76 0.55
C VAL A 157 -22.11 -9.86 0.81
N GLU A 158 -22.83 -9.47 -0.24
CA GLU A 158 -24.02 -8.62 -0.12
C GLU A 158 -25.12 -9.29 0.70
N LYS A 159 -25.43 -10.57 0.43
CA LYS A 159 -26.38 -11.32 1.25
C LYS A 159 -25.97 -11.38 2.72
N TRP A 160 -24.68 -11.51 3.01
CA TRP A 160 -24.18 -11.52 4.39
C TRP A 160 -24.36 -10.15 5.07
N ILE A 161 -24.08 -9.06 4.36
CA ILE A 161 -24.32 -7.68 4.84
C ILE A 161 -25.82 -7.46 5.10
N GLU A 162 -26.69 -7.86 4.17
CA GLU A 162 -28.15 -7.76 4.30
C GLU A 162 -28.71 -8.58 5.48
N CYS A 163 -28.10 -9.73 5.78
CA CYS A 163 -28.46 -10.55 6.95
C CYS A 163 -27.91 -10.00 8.28
N GLY A 164 -27.36 -8.78 8.30
CA GLY A 164 -26.86 -8.12 9.50
C GLY A 164 -25.46 -8.58 9.93
N GLY A 165 -24.69 -9.16 9.00
CA GLY A 165 -23.31 -9.57 9.28
C GLY A 165 -23.18 -10.78 10.20
N ALA A 166 -24.27 -11.53 10.41
CA ALA A 166 -24.24 -12.75 11.22
C ALA A 166 -23.39 -13.84 10.53
N GLY A 167 -22.43 -14.36 11.28
CA GLY A 167 -21.46 -15.36 10.85
C GLY A 167 -21.93 -16.80 10.97
#